data_AF-A0A958IWP4-F1
#
_entry.id   AF-A0A958IWP4-F1
#
_cell.length_a   1.000
_cell.length_b   1.000
_cell.length_c   1.000
_cell.angle_alpha   90.00
_cell.angle_beta   90.00
_cell.angle_gamma   90.00
#
_symmetry.space_group_name_H-M   'P 1'
#
loop_
_entity.id
_entity.type
_entity.pdbx_description
1 polymer ?
#
loop_
_entity_poly.entity_id
_entity_poly.type
_entity_poly.pdbx_seq_one_letter_code
_entity_poly.pdbx_strand_id
1 'polypeptide(L)' 'AYQFNPRWQVTLGIENLLDLRYRPYSSGIAAAGRNVIVGLRAGF' A
#
# COMPACT_ATOMS: atom_id res chain seq x y z
N ALA A 1 -7.94 -6.99 -0.99
CA ALA A 1 -7.22 -8.27 -0.92
C ALA A 1 -8.09 -9.35 -1.56
N TYR A 2 -7.54 -10.13 -2.48
CA TYR A 2 -8.25 -11.21 -3.16
C TYR A 2 -7.66 -12.55 -2.73
N GLN A 3 -8.52 -13.50 -2.38
CA GLN A 3 -8.12 -14.82 -1.91
C GLN A 3 -8.42 -15.83 -3.01
N PHE A 4 -7.37 -16.39 -3.60
CA PHE A 4 -7.50 -17.42 -4.64
C PHE A 4 -7.84 -18.77 -4.01
N ASN A 5 -7.15 -19.15 -2.92
CA ASN A 5 -7.38 -20.36 -2.14
C ASN A 5 -7.28 -20.02 -0.63
N PRO A 6 -7.79 -20.88 0.28
CA PRO A 6 -7.64 -20.67 1.73
C PRO A 6 -6.19 -20.43 2.16
N ARG A 7 -5.25 -21.03 1.42
CA ARG A 7 -3.81 -20.93 1.64
C ARG A 7 -3.12 -19.78 0.92
N TRP A 8 -3.75 -19.16 -0.09
CA TRP A 8 -3.10 -18.16 -0.95
C TRP A 8 -3.94 -16.90 -1.05
N GLN A 9 -3.39 -15.78 -0.56
CA GLN A 9 -4.01 -14.46 -0.60
C GLN A 9 -3.08 -13.46 -1.27
N VAL A 10 -3.63 -12.69 -2.21
CA VAL A 10 -2.94 -11.61 -2.91
C VAL A 10 -3.55 -10.28 -2.47
N THR A 11 -2.70 -9.31 -2.13
CA THR A 11 -3.10 -7.96 -1.77
C THR A 11 -2.43 -6.97 -2.70
N LEU A 12 -3.24 -6.09 -3.28
CA LEU A 12 -2.79 -4.92 -4.01
C LEU A 12 -3.26 -3.69 -3.24
N GLY A 13 -2.32 -2.83 -2.87
CA GLY A 13 -2.55 -1.55 -2.24
C GLY A 13 -1.89 -0.45 -3.06
N ILE A 14 -2.57 0.68 -3.23
CA ILE A 14 -1.99 1.87 -3.82
C ILE A 14 -2.18 2.99 -2.81
N GLU A 15 -1.09 3.62 -2.41
CA GLU A 15 -1.13 4.80 -1.56
C GLU A 15 -0.85 6.04 -2.40
N ASN A 16 -1.51 7.14 -2.06
CA ASN A 16 -1.34 8.42 -2.74
C ASN A 16 -1.57 8.34 -4.27
N LEU A 17 -2.73 7.80 -4.68
CA LEU A 17 -3.10 7.60 -6.08
C LEU A 17 -3.06 8.91 -6.91
N LEU A 18 -3.41 10.03 -6.26
CA LEU A 18 -3.44 11.36 -6.88
C LEU A 18 -2.08 12.09 -6.82
N ASP A 19 -1.03 11.45 -6.29
CA ASP A 19 0.31 12.01 -6.11
C ASP A 19 0.31 13.38 -5.40
N LEU A 20 -0.58 13.51 -4.40
CA LEU A 20 -0.68 14.70 -3.59
C LEU A 20 0.49 14.76 -2.63
N ARG A 21 1.30 15.82 -2.72
CA ARG A 21 2.32 16.11 -1.71
C ARG A 21 1.66 16.75 -0.50
N TYR A 22 1.30 15.94 0.48
CA TYR A 22 0.84 16.40 1.78
C TYR A 22 1.97 16.32 2.82
N ARG A 23 1.89 17.15 3.87
CA ARG A 23 2.86 17.16 4.97
C ARG A 23 2.17 16.55 6.20
N PRO A 24 2.45 15.27 6.54
CA PRO A 24 1.75 14.58 7.63
C PRO A 24 2.15 15.12 9.01
N TYR A 25 3.30 15.81 9.11
CA TYR A 25 3.81 16.39 10.34
C TYR A 25 4.18 17.87 10.16
N SER A 26 3.97 18.67 11.20
CA SER A 26 4.40 20.08 11.27
C SER A 26 5.92 20.27 11.20
N SER A 27 6.71 19.20 11.16
CA SER A 27 8.16 19.22 10.95
C SER A 27 8.57 19.56 9.51
N GLY A 28 7.60 19.69 8.59
CA GLY A 28 7.84 20.11 7.21
C GLY A 28 8.31 19.00 6.25
N ILE A 29 8.47 17.77 6.74
CA ILE A 29 8.80 16.60 5.93
C ILE A 29 7.57 16.20 5.10
N ALA A 30 7.74 16.10 3.77
CA ALA A 30 6.68 15.68 2.88
C ALA A 30 6.41 14.17 3.03
N ALA A 31 5.13 13.76 2.96
CA ALA A 31 4.78 12.35 2.85
C ALA A 31 5.40 11.73 1.58
N ALA A 32 5.51 10.40 1.58
CA ALA A 32 5.80 9.65 0.37
C ALA A 32 4.78 10.02 -0.73
N GLY A 33 5.26 10.16 -1.96
CA GLY A 33 4.42 10.36 -3.14
C GLY A 33 3.59 9.11 -3.45
N ARG A 34 3.26 8.89 -4.72
CA ARG A 34 2.58 7.65 -5.13
C ARG A 34 3.38 6.39 -4.76
N ASN A 35 2.76 5.49 -4.01
CA ASN A 35 3.33 4.22 -3.59
C ASN A 35 2.43 3.04 -4.01
N VAL A 36 3.04 1.92 -4.42
CA VAL A 36 2.32 0.72 -4.84
C VAL A 36 2.85 -0.47 -4.06
N ILE A 37 1.95 -1.14 -3.34
CA ILE A 37 2.26 -2.25 -2.44
C ILE A 37 1.60 -3.51 -2.99
N VAL A 38 2.41 -4.53 -3.23
CA VAL A 38 1.95 -5.85 -3.66
C VAL A 38 2.38 -6.86 -2.61
N GLY A 39 1.41 -7.59 -2.06
CA GLY A 39 1.64 -8.61 -1.05
C GLY A 39 1.12 -9.97 -1.51
N LEU A 40 1.95 -11.01 -1.32
CA LEU A 40 1.55 -12.40 -1.46
C LEU A 40 1.65 -13.05 -0.08
N ARG A 41 0.54 -13.62 0.40
CA ARG A 41 0.47 -14.34 1.67
C ARG A 41 0.16 -15.81 1.39
N ALA A 42 1.02 -16.70 1.88
CA ALA A 42 0.86 -18.14 1.85
C ALA A 42 0.72 -18.69 3.28
N GLY A 43 -0.30 -19.50 3.54
CA GLY A 43 -0.46 -20.25 4.79
C GLY A 43 -0.30 -21.74 4.53
N PHE A 44 0.56 -22.42 5.29
CA PHE A 44 0.80 -23.87 5.21
C PHE A 44 -0.11 -24.65 6.14
#